data_AF-A0A1A7WUX2-F1
#
_entry.id   AF-A0A1A7WUX2-F1
#
_cell.length_a   1.000
_cell.length_b   1.000
_cell.length_c   1.000
_cell.angle_alpha   90.00
_cell.angle_beta   90.00
_cell.angle_gamma   90.00
#
_symmetry.space_group_name_H-M   'P 1'
#
loop_
_entity.id
_entity.type
_entity.pdbx_description
1 polymer ?
#
loop_
_entity_poly.entity_id
_entity_poly.type
_entity_poly.pdbx_seq_one_letter_code
_entity_poly.pdbx_strand_id
1 'polypeptide(L)'
;KIETWEAEKTRADMEEYIWEDSPSQKNLLDTLLRTKVAREGGDEEVTEQLLGRREVQEYKDSVMRLKNEGDSESSLSQYKEAVRKVLNL
;
A
#
# COMPACT_ATOMS: atom_id res chain seq x y z
N LYS A 1 -5.44 29.97 8.06
CA LYS A 1 -6.77 29.92 7.42
C LYS A 1 -6.74 28.76 6.45
N ILE A 2 -7.80 27.97 6.37
CA ILE A 2 -7.95 26.93 5.35
C ILE A 2 -8.89 27.53 4.31
N GLU A 3 -8.38 27.74 3.11
CA GLU A 3 -9.16 28.31 2.00
C GLU A 3 -9.84 27.17 1.23
N THR A 4 -10.96 27.44 0.57
CA THR A 4 -11.77 26.40 -0.09
C THR A 4 -11.02 25.66 -1.21
N TRP A 5 -10.06 26.32 -1.85
CA TRP A 5 -9.22 25.73 -2.89
C TRP A 5 -8.20 24.71 -2.35
N GLU A 6 -7.85 24.77 -1.06
CA GLU A 6 -6.95 23.78 -0.45
C GLU A 6 -7.57 22.37 -0.42
N ALA A 7 -8.91 22.28 -0.46
CA ALA A 7 -9.63 21.02 -0.59
C ALA A 7 -9.57 20.41 -2.00
N GLU A 8 -9.20 21.19 -3.02
CA GLU A 8 -9.05 20.72 -4.41
C GLU A 8 -7.66 20.11 -4.67
N LYS A 9 -6.80 20.05 -3.65
CA LYS A 9 -5.44 19.51 -3.73
C LYS A 9 -5.47 18.05 -4.19
N THR A 10 -4.84 17.78 -5.34
CA THR A 10 -4.76 16.44 -5.90
C THR A 10 -3.62 15.65 -5.26
N ARG A 11 -3.60 14.33 -5.51
CA ARG A 11 -2.50 13.46 -5.08
C ARG A 11 -1.16 13.84 -5.71
N ALA A 12 -1.16 14.45 -6.90
CA ALA A 12 0.05 14.94 -7.54
C ALA A 12 0.62 16.20 -6.85
N ASP A 13 -0.23 16.93 -6.14
CA ASP A 13 0.16 18.11 -5.36
C ASP A 13 0.66 17.76 -3.95
N MET A 14 0.58 16.48 -3.55
CA MET A 14 1.06 16.02 -2.25
C MET A 14 2.58 15.90 -2.25
N GLU A 15 3.21 16.53 -1.24
CA GLU A 15 4.66 16.46 -1.04
C GLU A 15 5.11 15.11 -0.47
N GLU A 16 4.18 14.39 0.16
CA GLU A 16 4.38 13.05 0.69
C GLU A 16 3.43 12.06 0.01
N TYR A 17 3.94 10.86 -0.21
CA TYR A 17 3.15 9.73 -0.62
C TYR A 17 2.26 9.25 0.53
N ILE A 18 0.96 9.31 0.28
CA ILE A 18 -0.07 8.73 1.15
C ILE A 18 -0.45 7.33 0.62
N TRP A 19 -0.38 6.34 1.52
CA TRP A 19 -0.71 4.95 1.22
C TRP A 19 -2.21 4.72 1.04
N GLU A 20 -3.05 5.36 1.86
CA GLU A 20 -4.50 5.17 1.79
C GLU A 20 -5.07 5.67 0.46
N ASP A 21 -5.98 4.90 -0.12
CA ASP A 21 -6.57 5.08 -1.44
C ASP A 21 -5.55 5.09 -2.62
N SER A 22 -4.32 4.67 -2.35
CA SER A 22 -3.26 4.65 -3.35
C SER A 22 -3.42 3.54 -4.39
N PRO A 23 -2.83 3.71 -5.60
CA PRO A 23 -2.70 2.63 -6.56
C PRO A 23 -1.96 1.41 -6.00
N SER A 24 -0.96 1.60 -5.13
CA SER A 24 -0.21 0.49 -4.54
C SER A 24 -1.07 -0.35 -3.59
N GLN A 25 -1.91 0.29 -2.77
CA GLN A 25 -2.87 -0.40 -1.91
C GLN A 25 -3.89 -1.19 -2.75
N LYS A 26 -4.50 -0.54 -3.75
CA LYS A 26 -5.49 -1.16 -4.64
C LYS A 26 -4.93 -2.36 -5.40
N ASN A 27 -3.73 -2.22 -5.98
CA ASN A 27 -3.09 -3.30 -6.74
C ASN A 27 -2.68 -4.48 -5.85
N LEU A 28 -2.21 -4.21 -4.63
CA LEU A 28 -1.87 -5.27 -3.68
C LEU A 28 -3.12 -6.06 -3.28
N LEU A 29 -4.21 -5.36 -2.93
CA LEU A 29 -5.47 -6.00 -2.57
C LEU A 29 -6.02 -6.85 -3.73
N ASP A 30 -6.06 -6.32 -4.95
CA ASP A 30 -6.48 -7.07 -6.15
C ASP A 30 -5.61 -8.33 -6.35
N THR A 31 -4.29 -8.22 -6.19
CA THR A 31 -3.38 -9.37 -6.31
C THR A 31 -3.61 -10.42 -5.21
N LEU A 32 -3.80 -9.98 -3.96
CA LEU A 32 -4.05 -10.87 -2.83
C LEU A 32 -5.42 -11.53 -2.88
N LEU A 33 -6.44 -10.84 -3.39
CA LEU A 33 -7.78 -11.40 -3.62
C LEU A 33 -7.74 -12.47 -4.72
N ARG A 34 -7.05 -12.21 -5.83
CA ARG A 34 -6.88 -13.19 -6.92
C ARG A 34 -6.13 -14.45 -6.51
N THR A 35 -5.17 -14.33 -5.59
CA THR A 35 -4.45 -15.49 -5.03
C THR A 35 -5.23 -16.21 -3.93
N LYS A 36 -6.21 -15.53 -3.31
CA LYS A 36 -7.09 -16.05 -2.25
C LYS A 36 -8.44 -16.61 -2.71
N VAL A 37 -8.69 -16.77 -4.01
CA VAL A 37 -9.95 -17.23 -4.65
C VAL A 37 -10.63 -18.48 -4.03
N ALA A 38 -10.06 -19.11 -3.00
CA ALA A 38 -10.64 -20.24 -2.26
C ALA A 38 -11.13 -19.96 -0.81
N ARG A 39 -11.17 -18.73 -0.27
CA ARG A 39 -11.70 -18.50 1.10
C ARG A 39 -12.86 -17.50 1.14
N GLU A 40 -14.01 -18.03 1.56
CA GLU A 40 -15.31 -17.37 1.71
C GLU A 40 -15.26 -16.15 2.65
N GLY A 41 -15.89 -15.05 2.22
CA GLY A 41 -16.04 -13.79 2.96
C GLY A 41 -16.49 -12.67 2.03
N GLY A 42 -17.23 -11.68 2.54
CA GLY A 42 -17.60 -10.48 1.77
C GLY A 42 -16.37 -9.63 1.43
N ASP A 43 -16.37 -8.96 0.28
CA ASP A 43 -15.22 -8.23 -0.28
C ASP A 43 -14.58 -7.25 0.74
N GLU A 44 -15.43 -6.50 1.44
CA GLU A 44 -15.01 -5.44 2.38
C GLU A 44 -14.35 -6.00 3.66
N GLU A 45 -14.94 -7.05 4.26
CA GLU A 45 -14.37 -7.71 5.45
C GLU A 45 -13.03 -8.39 5.12
N VAL A 46 -12.93 -8.98 3.93
CA VAL A 46 -11.69 -9.60 3.44
C VAL A 46 -10.61 -8.55 3.22
N THR A 47 -10.97 -7.36 2.72
CA THR A 47 -10.05 -6.23 2.56
C THR A 47 -9.49 -5.76 3.91
N GLU A 48 -10.34 -5.54 4.92
CA GLU A 48 -9.87 -5.09 6.24
C GLU A 48 -8.93 -6.13 6.88
N GLN A 49 -9.28 -7.42 6.80
CA GLN A 49 -8.44 -8.50 7.29
C GLN A 49 -7.11 -8.59 6.53
N LEU A 50 -7.09 -8.31 5.22
CA LEU A 50 -5.86 -8.28 4.42
C LEU A 50 -4.98 -7.11 4.84
N LEU A 51 -5.54 -5.91 4.99
CA LEU A 51 -4.81 -4.72 5.42
C LEU A 51 -4.22 -4.91 6.82
N GLY A 52 -4.90 -5.63 7.72
CA GLY A 52 -4.40 -5.93 9.07
C GLY A 52 -3.21 -6.91 9.13
N ARG A 53 -2.81 -7.54 8.01
CA ARG A 53 -1.70 -8.50 8.00
C ARG A 53 -0.37 -7.81 8.19
N ARG A 54 0.51 -8.42 8.98
CA ARG A 54 1.87 -7.92 9.20
C ARG A 54 2.63 -7.76 7.89
N GLU A 55 2.54 -8.73 6.98
CA GLU A 55 3.24 -8.70 5.69
C GLU A 55 2.76 -7.54 4.81
N VAL A 56 1.47 -7.18 4.91
CA VAL A 56 0.88 -6.06 4.18
C VAL A 56 1.32 -4.73 4.81
N GLN A 57 1.42 -4.65 6.14
CA GLN A 57 1.97 -3.47 6.82
C GLN A 57 3.46 -3.28 6.49
N GLU A 58 4.26 -4.36 6.48
CA GLU A 58 5.68 -4.29 6.08
C GLU A 58 5.84 -3.81 4.62
N TYR A 59 4.94 -4.23 3.72
CA TYR A 59 4.91 -3.73 2.35
C TYR A 59 4.53 -2.24 2.30
N LYS A 60 3.47 -1.83 3.01
CA LYS A 60 3.06 -0.42 3.13
C LYS A 60 4.21 0.47 3.59
N ASP A 61 4.88 0.08 4.67
CA ASP A 61 6.02 0.83 5.22
C ASP A 61 7.16 0.92 4.22
N SER A 62 7.47 -0.17 3.52
CA SER A 62 8.53 -0.18 2.51
C SER A 62 8.22 0.74 1.32
N VAL A 63 6.96 0.81 0.89
CA VAL A 63 6.51 1.69 -0.20
C VAL A 63 6.54 3.14 0.23
N MET A 64 6.01 3.45 1.42
CA MET A 64 6.05 4.81 1.96
C MET A 64 7.50 5.29 2.11
N ARG A 65 8.37 4.44 2.63
CA ARG A 65 9.80 4.72 2.74
C ARG A 65 10.43 5.00 1.38
N LEU A 66 10.22 4.12 0.41
CA LEU A 66 10.76 4.29 -0.95
C LEU A 66 10.27 5.59 -1.61
N LYS A 67 8.99 5.95 -1.43
CA LYS A 67 8.38 7.11 -2.07
C LYS A 67 8.69 8.44 -1.37
N ASN A 68 8.87 8.43 -0.05
CA ASN A 68 9.08 9.65 0.73
C ASN A 68 10.57 9.91 1.03
N GLU A 69 11.33 8.87 1.36
CA GLU A 69 12.77 8.99 1.66
C GLU A 69 13.63 8.84 0.39
N GLY A 70 13.07 8.26 -0.67
CA GLY A 70 13.72 8.10 -1.97
C GLY A 70 14.43 6.75 -2.18
N ASP A 71 14.99 6.64 -3.38
CA ASP A 71 15.59 5.40 -3.88
C ASP A 71 17.01 5.22 -3.30
N SER A 72 17.19 4.17 -2.52
CA SER A 72 18.47 3.71 -1.99
C SER A 72 18.54 2.19 -2.08
N GLU A 73 19.75 1.63 -2.03
CA GLU A 73 19.91 0.16 -2.00
C GLU A 73 19.14 -0.46 -0.82
N SER A 74 19.12 0.24 0.32
CA SER A 74 18.40 -0.20 1.51
C SER A 74 16.87 -0.18 1.33
N SER A 75 16.31 0.87 0.74
CA SER A 75 14.86 1.01 0.53
C SER A 75 14.36 0.04 -0.54
N LEU A 76 15.15 -0.18 -1.60
CA LEU A 76 14.86 -1.19 -2.62
C LEU A 76 14.96 -2.62 -2.07
N SER A 77 15.95 -2.92 -1.23
CA SER A 77 16.09 -4.23 -0.61
C SER A 77 14.93 -4.52 0.36
N GLN A 78 14.55 -3.55 1.17
CA GLN A 78 13.40 -3.67 2.07
C GLN A 78 12.09 -3.88 1.29
N TYR A 79 11.87 -3.11 0.22
CA TYR A 79 10.72 -3.28 -0.66
C TYR A 79 10.67 -4.68 -1.29
N LYS A 80 11.80 -5.15 -1.84
CA LYS A 80 11.92 -6.48 -2.43
C LYS A 80 11.57 -7.58 -1.43
N GLU A 81 12.12 -7.53 -0.22
CA GLU A 81 11.85 -8.55 0.79
C GLU A 81 10.39 -8.50 1.28
N ALA A 82 9.80 -7.31 1.42
CA ALA A 82 8.39 -7.16 1.77
C ALA A 82 7.46 -7.75 0.68
N VAL A 83 7.78 -7.52 -0.60
CA VAL A 83 7.04 -8.13 -1.73
C VAL A 83 7.11 -9.66 -1.69
N ARG A 84 8.28 -10.24 -1.40
CA ARG A 84 8.43 -11.69 -1.33
C ARG A 84 7.59 -12.29 -0.21
N LYS A 85 7.60 -11.65 0.97
CA LYS A 85 6.77 -12.06 2.11
C LYS A 85 5.28 -11.98 1.79
N VAL A 86 4.80 -10.87 1.23
CA VAL A 86 3.36 -10.69 0.98
C VAL A 86 2.83 -11.63 -0.10
N LEU A 87 3.67 -12.00 -1.07
CA LEU A 87 3.33 -12.94 -2.15
C LEU A 87 3.70 -14.39 -1.85
N ASN A 88 4.34 -14.68 -0.72
CA ASN A 88 4.87 -16.00 -0.35
C ASN A 88 5.82 -16.62 -1.41
N LEU A 89 6.80 -15.84 -1.87
CA LEU A 89 7.81 -16.20 -2.87
C LEU A 89 9.19 -16.51 -2.28
#